data_AF-A0A969EVY4-F1
#
_entry.id   AF-A0A969EVY4-F1
#
_cell.length_a   1.000
_cell.length_b   1.000
_cell.length_c   1.000
_cell.angle_alpha   90.00
_cell.angle_beta   90.00
_cell.angle_gamma   90.00
#
_symmetry.space_group_name_H-M   'P 1'
#
loop_
_entity.id
_entity.type
_entity.pdbx_description
1 polymer ?
#
loop_
_entity_poly.entity_id
_entity_poly.type
_entity_poly.pdbx_seq_one_letter_code
_entity_poly.pdbx_strand_id
1 'polypeptide(L)'
;MSSNSIARLPLADNLLAISEHHKSGLILCKEFHAEFAGPGAAISSFVEQPYRAVIAIGKPELKTINTLVQRRQAYSRRIQWGRWLSKIAEHPEPVERIEHLFAGFEGFFGRQVVTSLPVEVVAAMVGVLPETAKVVQERYFNLSRNSPAYLFPQNNQLTVTLISWNGLLSGDVVQPLQRATTMQEICRTYDRLKSA
;
A
#
# COMPACT_ATOMS: atom_id res chain seq x y z
N MET A 1 21.20 11.42 -40.98
CA MET A 1 20.17 12.17 -40.25
C MET A 1 19.09 11.18 -39.82
N SER A 2 19.30 10.47 -38.71
CA SER A 2 18.32 9.50 -38.21
C SER A 2 17.33 10.20 -37.30
N SER A 3 16.09 10.27 -37.77
CA SER A 3 14.94 10.74 -37.01
C SER A 3 14.77 9.87 -35.76
N ASN A 4 14.98 10.49 -34.60
CA ASN A 4 14.77 9.90 -33.29
C ASN A 4 13.26 9.89 -33.00
N SER A 5 12.54 8.92 -33.56
CA SER A 5 11.12 8.68 -33.27
C SER A 5 10.99 8.08 -31.88
N ILE A 6 11.03 8.95 -30.86
CA ILE A 6 10.51 8.62 -29.53
C ILE A 6 9.04 8.28 -29.75
N ALA A 7 8.73 6.98 -29.77
CA ALA A 7 7.37 6.49 -29.83
C ALA A 7 6.57 7.23 -28.76
N ARG A 8 5.59 8.04 -29.20
CA ARG A 8 4.61 8.64 -28.31
C ARG A 8 3.91 7.48 -27.63
N LEU A 9 4.28 7.20 -26.38
CA LEU A 9 3.52 6.33 -25.48
C LEU A 9 2.06 6.76 -25.59
N PRO A 10 1.13 5.84 -25.89
CA PRO A 10 -0.27 6.18 -26.02
C PRO A 10 -0.70 6.96 -24.77
N LEU A 11 -1.20 8.18 -24.99
CA LEU A 11 -1.92 8.96 -23.98
C LEU A 11 -3.28 8.32 -23.65
N ALA A 12 -3.65 7.25 -24.36
CA ALA A 12 -5.01 6.71 -24.44
C ALA A 12 -5.48 5.92 -23.21
N ASP A 13 -4.58 5.49 -22.32
CA ASP A 13 -5.02 4.77 -21.11
C ASP A 13 -5.12 5.71 -19.92
N ASN A 14 -6.29 5.63 -19.27
CA ASN A 14 -6.69 6.32 -18.05
C ASN A 14 -5.76 5.94 -16.90
N LEU A 15 -4.57 6.55 -16.85
CA LEU A 15 -3.66 6.41 -15.72
C LEU A 15 -4.33 6.99 -14.47
N LEU A 16 -4.28 6.23 -13.38
CA LEU A 16 -4.83 6.64 -12.10
C LEU A 16 -3.70 6.89 -11.11
N ALA A 17 -3.90 7.88 -10.27
CA ALA A 17 -3.06 8.14 -9.11
C ALA A 17 -3.90 8.27 -7.86
N ILE A 18 -3.28 8.04 -6.71
CA ILE A 18 -3.90 8.32 -5.42
C ILE A 18 -3.97 9.83 -5.21
N SER A 19 -5.11 10.32 -4.73
CA SER A 19 -5.31 11.70 -4.31
C SER A 19 -4.29 12.12 -3.25
N GLU A 20 -3.91 13.39 -3.25
CA GLU A 20 -2.94 13.93 -2.27
C GLU A 20 -3.62 14.43 -0.98
N HIS A 21 -4.96 14.48 -0.97
CA HIS A 21 -5.74 15.15 0.08
C HIS A 21 -5.91 14.36 1.37
N HIS A 22 -5.72 13.04 1.34
CA HIS A 22 -6.01 12.16 2.46
C HIS A 22 -4.82 11.30 2.86
N LYS A 23 -4.69 11.04 4.18
CA LYS A 23 -3.79 10.04 4.75
C LYS A 23 -4.26 8.64 4.34
N SER A 24 -3.98 8.27 3.11
CA SER A 24 -4.43 7.02 2.50
C SER A 24 -3.37 6.48 1.56
N GLY A 25 -3.48 5.21 1.23
CA GLY A 25 -2.57 4.55 0.30
C GLY A 25 -3.07 3.18 -0.11
N LEU A 26 -2.38 2.59 -1.08
CA LEU A 26 -2.58 1.22 -1.51
C LEU A 26 -1.32 0.42 -1.26
N ILE A 27 -1.46 -0.75 -0.64
CA ILE A 27 -0.45 -1.80 -0.69
C ILE A 27 -0.79 -2.70 -1.88
N LEU A 28 0.15 -2.81 -2.80
CA LEU A 28 0.02 -3.59 -4.03
C LEU A 28 0.81 -4.88 -3.86
N CYS A 29 0.11 -6.00 -3.68
CA CYS A 29 0.72 -7.30 -3.45
C CYS A 29 1.05 -7.96 -4.79
N LYS A 30 2.34 -8.11 -5.07
CA LYS A 30 2.88 -8.85 -6.23
C LYS A 30 3.18 -10.29 -5.82
N GLU A 31 3.72 -11.08 -6.74
CA GLU A 31 3.95 -12.51 -6.49
C GLU A 31 4.89 -12.79 -5.32
N PHE A 32 5.99 -12.03 -5.24
CA PHE A 32 7.08 -12.26 -4.29
C PHE A 32 7.31 -11.11 -3.29
N HIS A 33 6.66 -9.97 -3.49
CA HIS A 33 6.83 -8.79 -2.65
C HIS A 33 5.58 -7.91 -2.63
N ALA A 34 5.55 -6.93 -1.74
CA ALA A 34 4.50 -5.92 -1.71
C ALA A 34 5.09 -4.51 -1.84
N GLU A 35 4.38 -3.64 -2.54
CA GLU A 35 4.78 -2.24 -2.76
C GLU A 35 3.77 -1.30 -2.13
N PHE A 36 4.21 -0.12 -1.69
CA PHE A 36 3.32 0.92 -1.19
C PHE A 36 3.15 2.05 -2.22
N ALA A 37 1.90 2.33 -2.61
CA ALA A 37 1.49 3.54 -3.31
C ALA A 37 0.90 4.49 -2.27
N GLY A 38 1.63 5.55 -1.92
CA GLY A 38 1.10 6.61 -1.07
C GLY A 38 0.45 7.74 -1.86
N PRO A 39 0.08 8.85 -1.18
CA PRO A 39 -0.53 10.01 -1.81
C PRO A 39 0.24 10.51 -3.02
N GLY A 40 -0.49 10.80 -4.10
CA GLY A 40 0.07 11.26 -5.37
C GLY A 40 0.72 10.17 -6.23
N ALA A 41 0.88 8.93 -5.75
CA ALA A 41 1.51 7.87 -6.52
C ALA A 41 0.60 7.34 -7.63
N ALA A 42 1.19 7.08 -8.80
CA ALA A 42 0.57 6.26 -9.84
C ALA A 42 0.32 4.82 -9.34
N ILE A 43 -0.80 4.22 -9.74
CA ILE A 43 -1.25 2.90 -9.25
C ILE A 43 -1.00 1.78 -10.27
N SER A 44 -0.97 2.11 -11.56
CA SER A 44 -0.68 1.17 -12.63
C SER A 44 0.34 1.73 -13.62
N SER A 45 1.12 0.82 -14.19
CA SER A 45 1.95 1.05 -15.36
C SER A 45 1.58 0.08 -16.48
N PHE A 46 1.80 0.49 -17.72
CA PHE A 46 1.52 -0.29 -18.94
C PHE A 46 2.22 -1.67 -19.00
N VAL A 47 3.23 -1.88 -18.16
CA VAL A 47 4.13 -3.04 -18.19
C VAL A 47 4.02 -3.87 -16.91
N GLU A 48 3.09 -3.53 -16.00
CA GLU A 48 3.00 -4.22 -14.72
C GLU A 48 2.23 -5.53 -14.81
N GLN A 49 2.79 -6.57 -14.18
CA GLN A 49 2.09 -7.82 -13.93
C GLN A 49 0.85 -7.57 -13.05
N PRO A 50 -0.21 -8.37 -13.20
CA PRO A 50 -1.39 -8.25 -12.37
C PRO A 50 -1.04 -8.46 -10.89
N TYR A 51 -1.60 -7.62 -10.03
CA TYR A 51 -1.48 -7.79 -8.59
C TYR A 51 -2.27 -9.01 -8.11
N ARG A 52 -1.71 -9.72 -7.13
CA ARG A 52 -2.39 -10.82 -6.44
C ARG A 52 -3.43 -10.32 -5.45
N ALA A 53 -3.23 -9.12 -4.92
CA ALA A 53 -4.19 -8.41 -4.09
C ALA A 53 -3.89 -6.90 -4.05
N VAL A 54 -4.91 -6.11 -3.75
CA VAL A 54 -4.79 -4.67 -3.49
C VAL A 54 -5.43 -4.35 -2.15
N ILE A 55 -4.64 -3.80 -1.24
CA ILE A 55 -5.09 -3.47 0.11
C ILE A 55 -5.09 -1.96 0.27
N ALA A 56 -6.24 -1.38 0.56
CA ALA A 56 -6.37 0.03 0.89
C ALA A 56 -6.09 0.27 2.38
N ILE A 57 -5.31 1.31 2.64
CA ILE A 57 -5.16 1.92 3.96
C ILE A 57 -5.92 3.24 3.93
N GLY A 58 -6.88 3.40 4.83
CA GLY A 58 -7.77 4.56 4.85
C GLY A 58 -8.80 4.50 3.73
N LYS A 59 -9.11 5.67 3.16
CA LYS A 59 -10.05 5.83 2.04
C LYS A 59 -9.33 6.47 0.85
N PRO A 60 -8.52 5.70 0.11
CA PRO A 60 -7.80 6.23 -1.03
C PRO A 60 -8.78 6.65 -2.13
N GLU A 61 -8.78 7.95 -2.45
CA GLU A 61 -9.50 8.48 -3.59
C GLU A 61 -8.60 8.44 -4.82
N LEU A 62 -9.16 8.09 -5.97
CA LEU A 62 -8.43 8.05 -7.22
C LEU A 62 -8.66 9.30 -8.05
N LYS A 63 -7.57 9.82 -8.62
CA LYS A 63 -7.61 10.88 -9.63
C LYS A 63 -7.17 10.34 -10.98
N THR A 64 -7.94 10.65 -12.01
CA THR A 64 -7.55 10.43 -13.40
C THR A 64 -6.45 11.40 -13.80
N ILE A 65 -5.42 10.88 -14.46
CA ILE A 65 -4.27 11.64 -14.94
C ILE A 65 -4.45 11.95 -16.42
N ASN A 66 -4.69 13.23 -16.71
CA ASN A 66 -5.05 13.68 -18.05
C ASN A 66 -3.92 14.36 -18.81
N THR A 67 -2.82 14.71 -18.12
CA THR A 67 -1.69 15.43 -18.73
C THR A 67 -0.36 14.71 -18.54
N LEU A 68 0.58 14.93 -19.46
CA LEU A 68 1.94 14.40 -19.35
C LEU A 68 2.67 14.91 -18.11
N VAL A 69 2.40 16.14 -17.67
CA VAL A 69 3.00 16.72 -16.45
C VAL A 69 2.52 15.97 -15.22
N GLN A 70 1.20 15.79 -15.08
CA GLN A 70 0.61 15.01 -13.98
C GLN A 70 1.09 13.55 -14.00
N ARG A 71 1.24 12.94 -15.19
CA ARG A 71 1.79 11.58 -15.35
C ARG A 71 3.22 11.48 -14.81
N ARG A 72 4.09 12.42 -15.19
CA ARG A 72 5.48 12.48 -14.67
C ARG A 72 5.52 12.66 -13.16
N GLN A 73 4.66 13.54 -12.63
CA GLN A 73 4.56 13.75 -11.17
C GLN A 73 4.10 12.49 -10.45
N ALA A 74 3.06 11.81 -10.95
CA ALA A 74 2.52 10.60 -10.33
C ALA A 74 3.53 9.44 -10.31
N TYR A 75 4.27 9.23 -11.41
CA TYR A 75 5.35 8.26 -11.44
C TYR A 75 6.52 8.66 -10.54
N SER A 76 6.88 9.94 -10.48
CA SER A 76 7.91 10.43 -9.56
C SER A 76 7.54 10.14 -8.10
N ARG A 77 6.28 10.39 -7.71
CA ARG A 77 5.75 10.02 -6.38
C ARG A 77 5.82 8.51 -6.14
N ARG A 78 5.40 7.69 -7.11
CA ARG A 78 5.48 6.22 -7.02
C ARG A 78 6.92 5.75 -6.77
N ILE A 79 7.89 6.33 -7.49
CA ILE A 79 9.32 6.03 -7.30
C ILE A 79 9.81 6.47 -5.92
N GLN A 80 9.39 7.65 -5.43
CA GLN A 80 9.75 8.12 -4.09
C GLN A 80 9.28 7.16 -3.00
N TRP A 81 8.03 6.70 -3.07
CA TRP A 81 7.51 5.70 -2.13
C TRP A 81 8.24 4.36 -2.23
N GLY A 82 8.53 3.90 -3.45
CA GLY A 82 9.34 2.70 -3.67
C GLY A 82 10.74 2.80 -3.08
N ARG A 83 11.44 3.93 -3.29
CA ARG A 83 12.77 4.18 -2.72
C ARG A 83 12.75 4.27 -1.20
N TRP A 84 11.73 4.91 -0.63
CA TRP A 84 11.55 4.96 0.82
C TRP A 84 11.41 3.55 1.40
N LEU A 85 10.59 2.69 0.79
CA LEU A 85 10.42 1.31 1.23
C LEU A 85 11.69 0.47 1.01
N SER A 86 12.38 0.64 -0.13
CA SER A 86 13.65 -0.03 -0.44
C SER A 86 14.71 0.28 0.61
N LYS A 87 14.85 1.57 1.00
CA LYS A 87 15.79 1.99 2.03
C LYS A 87 15.53 1.30 3.38
N ILE A 88 14.27 1.06 3.72
CA ILE A 88 13.89 0.30 4.92
C ILE A 88 14.28 -1.16 4.75
N ALA A 89 13.96 -1.78 3.62
CA ALA A 89 14.25 -3.18 3.32
C ALA A 89 15.76 -3.49 3.24
N GLU A 90 16.58 -2.50 2.88
CA GLU A 90 18.04 -2.61 2.79
C GLU A 90 18.75 -2.62 4.17
N HIS A 91 18.04 -2.32 5.26
CA HIS A 91 18.62 -2.35 6.61
C HIS A 91 19.13 -3.78 6.94
N PRO A 92 20.32 -3.98 7.53
CA PRO A 92 20.84 -5.32 7.78
C PRO A 92 19.95 -6.15 8.72
N GLU A 93 19.47 -5.54 9.80
CA GLU A 93 18.70 -6.22 10.85
C GLU A 93 17.21 -6.39 10.49
N PRO A 94 16.68 -7.62 10.37
CA PRO A 94 15.28 -7.87 9.98
C PRO A 94 14.23 -7.26 10.92
N VAL A 95 14.52 -7.24 12.23
CA VAL A 95 13.63 -6.64 13.23
C VAL A 95 13.52 -5.14 13.01
N GLU A 96 14.66 -4.46 12.80
CA GLU A 96 14.70 -3.02 12.56
C GLU A 96 14.03 -2.62 11.25
N ARG A 97 14.06 -3.47 10.20
CA ARG A 97 13.26 -3.23 8.97
C ARG A 97 11.78 -3.05 9.29
N ILE A 98 11.23 -3.92 10.13
CA ILE A 98 9.81 -3.88 10.51
C ILE A 98 9.54 -2.67 11.40
N GLU A 99 10.42 -2.38 12.37
CA GLU A 99 10.27 -1.23 13.26
C GLU A 99 10.33 0.11 12.50
N HIS A 100 11.25 0.25 11.55
CA HIS A 100 11.33 1.42 10.67
C HIS A 100 10.09 1.57 9.77
N LEU A 101 9.59 0.46 9.22
CA LEU A 101 8.32 0.46 8.47
C LEU A 101 7.17 0.95 9.36
N PHE A 102 7.05 0.39 10.57
CA PHE A 102 6.01 0.78 11.51
C PHE A 102 6.13 2.24 11.89
N ALA A 103 7.31 2.72 12.30
CA ALA A 103 7.51 4.12 12.65
C ALA A 103 7.12 5.08 11.51
N GLY A 104 7.49 4.76 10.26
CA GLY A 104 7.13 5.57 9.10
C GLY A 104 5.63 5.55 8.80
N PHE A 105 4.98 4.38 8.91
CA PHE A 105 3.53 4.27 8.74
C PHE A 105 2.75 4.90 9.90
N GLU A 106 3.25 4.85 11.14
CA GLU A 106 2.58 5.43 12.30
C GLU A 106 2.48 6.95 12.21
N GLY A 107 3.57 7.61 11.81
CA GLY A 107 3.57 9.06 11.62
C GLY A 107 2.51 9.50 10.60
N PHE A 108 2.20 8.63 9.64
CA PHE A 108 1.26 8.92 8.58
C PHE A 108 -0.18 8.49 8.91
N PHE A 109 -0.38 7.22 9.27
CA PHE A 109 -1.68 6.56 9.44
C PHE A 109 -2.11 6.37 10.89
N GLY A 110 -1.17 6.40 11.84
CA GLY A 110 -1.42 6.12 13.25
C GLY A 110 -1.29 4.65 13.62
N ARG A 111 -0.93 4.41 14.89
CA ARG A 111 -0.59 3.09 15.47
C ARG A 111 -1.63 2.00 15.24
N GLN A 112 -2.90 2.33 15.42
CA GLN A 112 -3.98 1.35 15.31
C GLN A 112 -4.06 0.74 13.89
N VAL A 113 -3.80 1.56 12.88
CA VAL A 113 -3.83 1.15 11.47
C VAL A 113 -2.63 0.26 11.15
N VAL A 114 -1.45 0.64 11.65
CA VAL A 114 -0.23 -0.15 11.45
C VAL A 114 -0.34 -1.53 12.10
N THR A 115 -0.93 -1.58 13.30
CA THR A 115 -1.11 -2.84 14.03
C THR A 115 -2.22 -3.75 13.48
N SER A 116 -3.09 -3.25 12.60
CA SER A 116 -4.12 -4.05 11.95
C SER A 116 -3.68 -4.65 10.60
N LEU A 117 -2.51 -4.26 10.09
CA LEU A 117 -1.95 -4.82 8.87
C LEU A 117 -1.68 -6.33 9.03
N PRO A 118 -2.04 -7.17 8.04
CA PRO A 118 -1.69 -8.59 8.05
C PRO A 118 -0.18 -8.79 8.09
N VAL A 119 0.27 -9.77 8.87
CA VAL A 119 1.69 -10.04 9.12
C VAL A 119 2.44 -10.36 7.83
N GLU A 120 1.83 -11.16 6.95
CA GLU A 120 2.41 -11.58 5.68
C GLU A 120 2.59 -10.41 4.71
N VAL A 121 1.71 -9.40 4.80
CA VAL A 121 1.80 -8.18 3.98
C VAL A 121 2.94 -7.29 4.49
N VAL A 122 3.04 -7.13 5.82
CA VAL A 122 4.18 -6.44 6.46
C VAL A 122 5.49 -7.11 6.06
N ALA A 123 5.55 -8.43 6.17
CA ALA A 123 6.72 -9.23 5.82
C ALA A 123 7.13 -9.05 4.36
N ALA A 124 6.15 -9.09 3.44
CA ALA A 124 6.37 -8.91 2.01
C ALA A 124 6.82 -7.50 1.60
N MET A 125 6.48 -6.46 2.37
CA MET A 125 6.90 -5.08 2.08
C MET A 125 8.38 -4.83 2.38
N VAL A 126 8.95 -5.51 3.38
CA VAL A 126 10.34 -5.26 3.83
C VAL A 126 11.27 -6.47 3.70
N GLY A 127 10.80 -7.54 3.05
CA GLY A 127 11.61 -8.71 2.73
C GLY A 127 12.10 -9.46 3.97
N VAL A 128 11.17 -9.82 4.87
CA VAL A 128 11.44 -10.61 6.08
C VAL A 128 10.53 -11.82 6.14
N LEU A 129 10.84 -12.78 7.02
CA LEU A 129 9.97 -13.92 7.25
C LEU A 129 8.71 -13.51 8.03
N PRO A 130 7.53 -14.08 7.71
CA PRO A 130 6.29 -13.80 8.46
C PRO A 130 6.42 -14.04 9.97
N GLU A 131 7.18 -15.05 10.40
CA GLU A 131 7.42 -15.35 11.81
C GLU A 131 8.16 -14.21 12.52
N THR A 132 9.15 -13.60 11.84
CA THR A 132 9.85 -12.42 12.35
C THR A 132 8.90 -11.24 12.49
N ALA A 133 8.09 -10.98 11.46
CA ALA A 133 7.09 -9.91 11.48
C ALA A 133 6.05 -10.11 12.59
N LYS A 134 5.61 -11.35 12.83
CA LYS A 134 4.68 -11.71 13.91
C LYS A 134 5.22 -11.33 15.28
N VAL A 135 6.45 -11.74 15.60
CA VAL A 135 7.10 -11.45 16.89
C VAL A 135 7.20 -9.94 17.13
N VAL A 136 7.63 -9.18 16.13
CA VAL A 136 7.74 -7.72 16.25
C VAL A 136 6.36 -7.07 16.43
N GLN A 137 5.35 -7.49 15.67
CA GLN A 137 3.99 -6.95 15.77
C GLN A 137 3.31 -7.26 17.11
N GLU A 138 3.59 -8.42 17.72
CA GLU A 138 3.13 -8.76 19.07
C GLU A 138 3.77 -7.86 20.13
N ARG A 139 5.08 -7.62 20.06
CA ARG A 139 5.78 -6.66 20.95
C ARG A 139 5.18 -5.26 20.80
N TYR A 140 4.98 -4.83 19.57
CA TYR A 140 4.42 -3.53 19.24
C TYR A 140 3.01 -3.34 19.81
N PHE A 141 2.18 -4.38 19.74
CA PHE A 141 0.84 -4.39 20.31
C PHE A 141 0.87 -4.36 21.85
N ASN A 142 1.82 -5.02 22.49
CA ASN A 142 1.95 -4.98 23.95
C ASN A 142 2.40 -3.60 24.45
N LEU A 143 3.30 -2.94 23.72
CA LEU A 143 3.64 -1.53 23.98
C LEU A 143 2.44 -0.61 23.81
N SER A 144 1.58 -0.92 22.84
CA SER A 144 0.29 -0.25 22.64
C SER A 144 -0.53 -0.33 23.94
N ARG A 145 -0.86 -1.52 24.44
CA ARG A 145 -1.71 -1.67 25.65
C ARG A 145 -1.22 -0.96 26.92
N ASN A 146 0.09 -0.70 27.02
CA ASN A 146 0.70 -0.13 28.23
C ASN A 146 0.91 1.40 28.16
N SER A 147 0.57 2.06 27.05
CA SER A 147 0.75 3.51 26.90
C SER A 147 -0.47 4.30 27.40
N PRO A 148 -0.35 5.31 28.27
CA PRO A 148 -1.49 6.12 28.74
C PRO A 148 -2.09 7.07 27.66
N ALA A 149 -1.63 6.97 26.40
CA ALA A 149 -1.95 7.90 25.31
C ALA A 149 -3.23 7.55 24.50
N TYR A 150 -4.03 6.55 24.90
CA TYR A 150 -5.31 6.19 24.23
C TYR A 150 -6.47 7.15 24.49
N LEU A 151 -6.21 8.32 25.08
CA LEU A 151 -7.26 9.29 25.44
C LEU A 151 -7.64 10.24 24.28
N PHE A 152 -7.12 10.05 23.07
CA PHE A 152 -7.54 10.83 21.90
C PHE A 152 -8.75 10.18 21.20
N PRO A 153 -9.76 10.97 20.80
CA PRO A 153 -11.00 10.46 20.25
C PRO A 153 -10.76 9.69 18.94
N GLN A 154 -11.36 8.51 18.85
CA GLN A 154 -11.27 7.51 17.78
C GLN A 154 -11.87 7.94 16.43
N ASN A 155 -12.09 9.24 16.20
CA ASN A 155 -13.04 9.70 15.17
C ASN A 155 -12.52 9.75 13.73
N ASN A 156 -11.26 9.36 13.47
CA ASN A 156 -10.74 9.17 12.12
C ASN A 156 -9.98 7.84 11.99
N GLN A 157 -10.56 6.73 12.47
CA GLN A 157 -9.98 5.40 12.27
C GLN A 157 -9.90 5.08 10.77
N LEU A 158 -8.70 5.23 10.20
CA LEU A 158 -8.40 4.67 8.90
C LEU A 158 -8.53 3.15 9.01
N THR A 159 -9.19 2.53 8.04
CA THR A 159 -9.40 1.09 8.00
C THR A 159 -8.44 0.46 6.99
N VAL A 160 -8.10 -0.80 7.23
CA VAL A 160 -7.36 -1.62 6.27
C VAL A 160 -8.37 -2.51 5.59
N THR A 161 -8.45 -2.43 4.27
CA THR A 161 -9.52 -3.07 3.49
C THR A 161 -8.97 -3.70 2.22
N LEU A 162 -9.56 -4.82 1.81
CA LEU A 162 -9.30 -5.45 0.52
C LEU A 162 -10.28 -4.88 -0.50
N ILE A 163 -9.77 -4.53 -1.67
CA ILE A 163 -10.55 -3.90 -2.74
C ILE A 163 -10.28 -4.56 -4.08
N SER A 164 -11.29 -4.65 -4.96
CA SER A 164 -11.07 -5.06 -6.35
C SER A 164 -10.66 -3.88 -7.22
N TRP A 165 -10.09 -4.16 -8.40
CA TRP A 165 -9.79 -3.11 -9.38
C TRP A 165 -11.01 -2.33 -9.83
N ASN A 166 -12.12 -3.02 -10.12
CA ASN A 166 -13.37 -2.38 -10.51
C ASN A 166 -13.96 -1.59 -9.32
N GLY A 167 -13.91 -2.17 -8.11
CA GLY A 167 -14.35 -1.49 -6.89
C GLY A 167 -13.53 -0.24 -6.57
N LEU A 168 -12.26 -0.20 -6.93
CA LEU A 168 -11.40 0.98 -6.78
C LEU A 168 -11.80 2.11 -7.75
N LEU A 169 -12.36 1.78 -8.93
CA LEU A 169 -12.88 2.75 -9.89
C LEU A 169 -14.27 3.26 -9.51
N SER A 170 -15.12 2.37 -8.98
CA SER A 170 -16.52 2.67 -8.65
C SER A 170 -16.73 3.14 -7.21
N GLY A 171 -15.75 2.96 -6.32
CA GLY A 171 -15.83 3.30 -4.89
C GLY A 171 -16.62 2.30 -4.04
N ASP A 172 -17.14 1.22 -4.63
CA ASP A 172 -18.28 0.48 -4.06
C ASP A 172 -17.95 -0.89 -3.43
N VAL A 173 -16.73 -1.41 -3.56
CA VAL A 173 -16.39 -2.76 -3.06
C VAL A 173 -15.19 -2.73 -2.14
N VAL A 174 -15.49 -2.73 -0.84
CA VAL A 174 -14.51 -2.64 0.25
C VAL A 174 -14.80 -3.71 1.28
N GLN A 175 -13.90 -4.69 1.43
CA GLN A 175 -13.99 -5.70 2.49
C GLN A 175 -13.00 -5.41 3.61
N PRO A 176 -13.45 -5.21 4.87
CA PRO A 176 -12.53 -5.05 6.00
C PRO A 176 -11.60 -6.24 6.16
N LEU A 177 -10.30 -6.00 6.32
CA LEU A 177 -9.33 -7.04 6.61
C LEU A 177 -9.21 -7.28 8.11
N GLN A 178 -9.14 -8.56 8.51
CA GLN A 178 -8.80 -8.94 9.86
C GLN A 178 -7.27 -9.07 10.01
N ARG A 179 -6.74 -8.79 11.19
CA ARG A 179 -5.30 -8.86 11.49
C ARG A 179 -4.70 -10.25 11.25
N ALA A 180 -5.50 -11.30 11.41
CA ALA A 180 -5.07 -12.70 11.25
C ALA A 180 -5.33 -13.26 9.83
N THR A 181 -5.72 -12.41 8.86
CA THR A 181 -6.00 -12.87 7.50
C THR A 181 -4.68 -13.23 6.81
N THR A 182 -4.57 -14.47 6.35
CA THR A 182 -3.38 -14.94 5.64
C THR A 182 -3.31 -14.38 4.21
N MET A 183 -2.11 -14.29 3.62
CA MET A 183 -1.95 -13.85 2.23
C MET A 183 -2.78 -14.71 1.24
N GLN A 184 -2.92 -16.01 1.50
CA GLN A 184 -3.72 -16.90 0.66
C GLN A 184 -5.21 -16.55 0.70
N GLU A 185 -5.74 -16.24 1.87
CA GLU A 185 -7.14 -15.80 2.04
C GLU A 185 -7.37 -14.43 1.41
N ILE A 186 -6.41 -13.51 1.54
CA ILE A 186 -6.44 -12.20 0.87
C ILE A 186 -6.52 -12.38 -0.65
N CYS A 187 -5.65 -13.21 -1.23
CA CYS A 187 -5.65 -13.48 -2.67
C CYS A 187 -6.97 -14.11 -3.13
N ARG A 188 -7.45 -15.16 -2.45
CA ARG A 188 -8.72 -15.82 -2.78
C ARG A 188 -9.91 -14.86 -2.73
N THR A 189 -9.92 -13.98 -1.72
CA THR A 189 -10.98 -12.99 -1.58
C THR A 189 -10.89 -11.96 -2.70
N TYR A 190 -9.68 -11.49 -3.03
CA TYR A 190 -9.44 -10.57 -4.12
C TYR A 190 -9.88 -11.14 -5.48
N ASP A 191 -9.59 -12.41 -5.75
CA ASP A 191 -10.02 -13.10 -6.99
C ASP A 191 -11.54 -13.14 -7.12
N ARG A 192 -12.27 -13.37 -6.00
CA ARG A 192 -13.74 -13.28 -5.97
C ARG A 192 -14.23 -11.87 -6.26
N LEU A 193 -13.61 -10.85 -5.64
CA LEU A 193 -14.01 -9.45 -5.83
C LEU A 193 -13.65 -8.93 -7.23
N LYS A 194 -12.62 -9.49 -7.87
CA LYS A 194 -12.23 -9.17 -9.26
C LYS A 194 -13.17 -9.81 -10.28
N SER A 195 -13.78 -10.95 -9.94
CA SER A 195 -14.70 -11.70 -10.81
C SER A 195 -16.17 -11.31 -10.67
N ALA A 196 -16.49 -10.50 -9.65
CA ALA A 196 -17.81 -9.91 -9.40
C ALA A 196 -17.97 -8.57 -10.11
#